data_AF-A0A7X5D1H1-F1
#
_entry.id   AF-A0A7X5D1H1-F1
#
_cell.length_a   1.000
_cell.length_b   1.000
_cell.length_c   1.000
_cell.angle_alpha   90.00
_cell.angle_beta   90.00
_cell.angle_gamma   90.00
#
_symmetry.space_group_name_H-M   'P 1'
#
loop_
_entity.id
_entity.type
_entity.pdbx_description
1 polymer ?
#
loop_
_entity_poly.entity_id
_entity_poly.type
_entity_poly.pdbx_seq_one_letter_code
_entity_poly.pdbx_strand_id
1 'polypeptide(L)'
;MKSILISVILSIIIAVPVFAKQNINVIINGEKQYTKEYNINFNKNDIIPFSVRHIAEKLGYHVHFNNDTNTLYIIENSCILYENETLGIGFIAPDECQNNYYKILENEYDNYTVIQFLDAETDMLIFSFAYIDLEYWDDEMKESFSIPYTEIFKNNDTLLLSVSVSDVQYDTNDTEQKNRYLKLLHFKQKICDNIYTFQY
;
A
#
# COMPACT_ATOMS: atom_id res chain seq x y z
N MET A 1 -18.58 15.00 -1.49
CA MET A 1 -17.51 15.22 -2.49
C MET A 1 -16.93 13.92 -3.04
N LYS A 2 -16.47 12.96 -2.21
CA LYS A 2 -16.00 11.61 -2.65
C LYS A 2 -16.92 10.94 -3.71
N SER A 3 -18.24 10.92 -3.49
CA SER A 3 -19.21 10.29 -4.42
C SER A 3 -19.34 10.97 -5.81
N ILE A 4 -19.16 12.28 -5.91
CA ILE A 4 -19.25 13.01 -7.19
C ILE A 4 -17.97 12.75 -8.00
N LEU A 5 -16.82 12.68 -7.33
CA LEU A 5 -15.54 12.40 -7.95
C LEU A 5 -15.45 10.98 -8.52
N ILE A 6 -15.93 9.99 -7.75
CA ILE A 6 -16.06 8.60 -8.19
C ILE A 6 -16.93 8.53 -9.45
N SER A 7 -18.07 9.24 -9.47
CA SER A 7 -18.94 9.30 -10.66
C SER A 7 -18.28 9.97 -11.86
N VAL A 8 -17.51 11.05 -11.67
CA VAL A 8 -16.81 11.75 -12.77
C VAL A 8 -15.72 10.85 -13.36
N ILE A 9 -14.88 10.25 -12.51
CA ILE A 9 -13.79 9.36 -12.96
C ILE A 9 -14.36 8.12 -13.66
N LEU A 10 -15.39 7.47 -13.10
CA LEU A 10 -16.10 6.36 -13.74
C LEU A 10 -16.75 6.77 -15.07
N SER A 11 -17.34 7.97 -15.15
CA SER A 11 -17.98 8.45 -16.39
C SER A 11 -17.00 8.71 -17.54
N ILE A 12 -15.75 9.07 -17.23
CA ILE A 12 -14.70 9.29 -18.24
C ILE A 12 -14.20 7.95 -18.79
N ILE A 13 -14.12 6.93 -17.94
CA ILE A 13 -13.83 5.55 -18.36
C ILE A 13 -14.88 5.04 -19.37
N ILE A 14 -16.13 5.49 -19.28
CA ILE A 14 -17.27 5.05 -20.12
C ILE A 14 -17.29 5.70 -21.52
N ALA A 15 -16.70 6.88 -21.72
CA ALA A 15 -16.96 7.71 -22.91
C ALA A 15 -16.08 7.44 -24.15
N VAL A 16 -15.18 6.45 -24.12
CA VAL A 16 -14.17 6.23 -25.19
C VAL A 16 -14.57 5.04 -26.10
N PRO A 17 -14.48 5.17 -27.45
CA PRO A 17 -14.90 4.11 -28.38
C PRO A 17 -14.08 2.82 -28.27
N VAL A 18 -14.76 1.69 -28.46
CA VAL A 18 -14.39 0.32 -28.05
C VAL A 18 -13.49 -0.39 -29.07
N PHE A 19 -12.25 -0.70 -28.71
CA PHE A 19 -11.45 -1.78 -29.31
C PHE A 19 -10.52 -2.37 -28.23
N ALA A 20 -10.53 -3.70 -28.05
CA ALA A 20 -9.88 -4.51 -27.01
C ALA A 20 -10.54 -4.52 -25.61
N LYS A 21 -10.69 -5.73 -25.05
CA LYS A 21 -11.21 -6.05 -23.71
C LYS A 21 -10.02 -6.32 -22.77
N GLN A 22 -9.77 -5.42 -21.83
CA GLN A 22 -8.91 -5.69 -20.67
C GLN A 22 -9.59 -5.18 -19.41
N ASN A 23 -9.62 -5.99 -18.35
CA ASN A 23 -10.25 -5.64 -17.07
C ASN A 23 -9.27 -4.84 -16.22
N ILE A 24 -9.57 -3.56 -15.95
CA ILE A 24 -8.77 -2.72 -15.05
C ILE A 24 -9.40 -2.73 -13.66
N ASN A 25 -8.59 -2.98 -12.63
CA ASN A 25 -8.98 -2.81 -11.24
C ASN A 25 -8.77 -1.34 -10.84
N VAL A 26 -9.81 -0.69 -10.29
CA VAL A 26 -9.69 0.69 -9.79
C VAL A 26 -9.86 0.67 -8.28
N ILE A 27 -8.83 1.14 -7.58
CA ILE A 27 -8.80 1.23 -6.12
C ILE A 27 -8.67 2.70 -5.73
N ILE A 28 -9.60 3.17 -4.90
CA ILE A 28 -9.64 4.56 -4.43
C ILE A 28 -9.49 4.53 -2.91
N ASN A 29 -8.39 5.10 -2.38
CA ASN A 29 -8.07 5.09 -0.95
C ASN A 29 -8.15 3.68 -0.32
N GLY A 30 -7.68 2.65 -1.02
CA GLY A 30 -7.71 1.26 -0.55
C GLY A 30 -9.03 0.52 -0.81
N GLU A 31 -10.12 1.22 -1.14
CA GLU A 31 -11.40 0.59 -1.45
C GLU A 31 -11.50 0.19 -2.92
N LYS A 32 -11.73 -1.11 -3.17
CA LYS A 32 -12.07 -1.62 -4.50
C LYS A 32 -13.40 -1.05 -4.96
N GLN A 33 -13.38 -0.25 -6.01
CA GLN A 33 -14.60 0.18 -6.66
C GLN A 33 -15.02 -0.95 -7.62
N TYR A 34 -16.23 -1.49 -7.45
CA TYR A 34 -16.78 -2.48 -8.37
C TYR A 34 -16.91 -1.85 -9.76
N THR A 35 -15.94 -2.11 -10.62
CA THR A 35 -16.06 -1.88 -12.05
C THR A 35 -16.79 -3.09 -12.64
N LYS A 36 -18.07 -2.91 -13.04
CA LYS A 36 -18.69 -3.83 -14.01
C LYS A 36 -17.72 -3.96 -15.19
N GLU A 37 -17.61 -5.14 -15.81
CA GLU A 37 -16.78 -5.34 -17.01
C GLU A 37 -16.84 -4.12 -17.95
N TYR A 38 -15.80 -3.29 -17.95
CA TYR A 38 -15.75 -2.10 -18.81
C TYR A 38 -14.74 -2.37 -19.91
N ASN A 39 -15.19 -2.22 -21.16
CA ASN A 39 -14.33 -2.29 -22.33
C ASN A 39 -13.48 -1.01 -22.38
N ILE A 40 -12.31 -1.03 -21.77
CA ILE A 40 -11.40 0.12 -21.76
C ILE A 40 -10.39 -0.08 -22.89
N ASN A 41 -10.36 0.87 -23.83
CA ASN A 41 -9.52 0.82 -25.02
C ASN A 41 -8.10 1.28 -24.68
N PHE A 42 -7.16 0.35 -24.56
CA PHE A 42 -5.74 0.72 -24.55
C PHE A 42 -5.32 1.07 -25.98
N ASN A 43 -5.12 2.35 -26.26
CA ASN A 43 -4.19 2.67 -27.34
C ASN A 43 -2.81 2.23 -26.84
N LYS A 44 -1.99 1.64 -27.72
CA LYS A 44 -0.61 1.19 -27.42
C LYS A 44 0.30 2.29 -26.81
N ASN A 45 -0.20 3.52 -26.75
CA ASN A 45 0.38 4.67 -26.09
C ASN A 45 -0.66 5.22 -25.08
N ASP A 46 -0.61 4.83 -23.80
CA ASP A 46 -1.00 5.51 -22.54
C ASP A 46 -2.24 6.43 -22.39
N ILE A 47 -3.12 6.60 -23.38
CA ILE A 47 -4.03 7.77 -23.42
C ILE A 47 -5.21 7.72 -22.40
N ILE A 48 -5.64 6.54 -21.94
CA ILE A 48 -6.74 6.43 -20.96
C ILE A 48 -6.27 6.58 -19.49
N PRO A 49 -5.18 5.90 -19.04
CA PRO A 49 -4.56 6.23 -17.77
C PRO A 49 -4.24 7.72 -17.68
N PHE A 50 -3.74 8.32 -18.76
CA PHE A 50 -3.36 9.72 -18.80
C PHE A 50 -4.53 10.69 -18.48
N SER A 51 -5.73 10.44 -19.02
CA SER A 51 -6.87 11.36 -18.81
C SER A 51 -7.42 11.29 -17.38
N VAL A 52 -7.54 10.08 -16.82
CA VAL A 52 -7.98 9.88 -15.44
C VAL A 52 -6.91 10.40 -14.47
N ARG A 53 -5.64 10.06 -14.73
CA ARG A 53 -4.48 10.55 -13.98
C ARG A 53 -4.44 12.06 -13.94
N HIS A 54 -4.48 12.72 -15.10
CA HIS A 54 -4.40 14.18 -15.21
C HIS A 54 -5.50 14.90 -14.42
N ILE A 55 -6.73 14.37 -14.43
CA ILE A 55 -7.84 14.96 -13.68
C ILE A 55 -7.68 14.71 -12.18
N ALA A 56 -7.35 13.49 -11.77
CA ALA A 56 -7.16 13.14 -10.37
C ALA A 56 -5.98 13.92 -9.75
N GLU A 57 -4.84 14.00 -10.45
CA GLU A 57 -3.68 14.80 -10.05
C GLU A 57 -4.02 16.29 -9.96
N LYS A 58 -4.79 16.84 -10.91
CA LYS A 58 -5.30 18.23 -10.82
C LYS A 58 -6.18 18.47 -9.61
N LEU A 59 -6.83 17.43 -9.11
CA LEU A 59 -7.65 17.47 -7.89
C LEU A 59 -6.84 17.17 -6.63
N GLY A 60 -5.52 16.98 -6.75
CA GLY A 60 -4.61 16.75 -5.64
C GLY A 60 -4.55 15.30 -5.16
N TYR A 61 -4.90 14.34 -6.02
CA TYR A 61 -4.74 12.91 -5.73
C TYR A 61 -3.41 12.40 -6.31
N HIS A 62 -2.77 11.48 -5.60
CA HIS A 62 -1.70 10.64 -6.13
C HIS A 62 -2.28 9.51 -6.96
N VAL A 63 -1.65 9.23 -8.10
CA VAL A 63 -2.13 8.22 -9.04
C VAL A 63 -0.98 7.33 -9.44
N HIS A 64 -1.14 6.04 -9.16
CA HIS A 64 -0.19 5.02 -9.54
C HIS A 64 -0.88 3.94 -10.36
N PHE A 65 -0.14 3.37 -11.32
CA PHE A 65 -0.61 2.25 -12.10
C PHE A 65 0.36 1.09 -11.93
N ASN A 66 -0.20 -0.09 -11.69
CA ASN A 66 0.54 -1.34 -11.64
C ASN A 66 0.22 -2.14 -12.90
N ASN A 67 1.21 -2.23 -13.80
CA ASN A 67 1.08 -2.92 -15.08
C ASN A 67 0.82 -4.43 -14.89
N ASP A 68 1.51 -5.07 -13.94
CA ASP A 68 1.42 -6.52 -13.69
C ASP A 68 0.02 -6.95 -13.28
N THR A 69 -0.62 -6.16 -12.42
CA THR A 69 -1.96 -6.45 -11.87
C THR A 69 -3.07 -5.71 -12.61
N ASN A 70 -2.71 -4.86 -13.58
CA ASN A 70 -3.61 -3.96 -14.28
C ASN A 70 -4.48 -3.13 -13.30
N THR A 71 -3.83 -2.55 -12.28
CA THR A 71 -4.51 -1.84 -11.17
C THR A 71 -4.16 -0.36 -11.18
N LEU A 72 -5.18 0.49 -11.22
CA LEU A 72 -5.08 1.93 -11.05
C LEU A 72 -5.42 2.31 -9.60
N TYR A 73 -4.45 2.88 -8.90
CA TYR A 73 -4.58 3.41 -7.56
C TYR A 73 -4.77 4.93 -7.63
N ILE A 74 -5.82 5.44 -6.98
CA ILE A 74 -6.08 6.88 -6.86
C ILE A 74 -6.22 7.18 -5.37
N ILE A 75 -5.29 7.97 -4.83
CA ILE A 75 -5.09 8.08 -3.39
C ILE A 75 -5.07 9.55 -2.98
N GLU A 76 -5.81 9.90 -1.94
CA GLU A 76 -5.74 11.22 -1.33
C GLU A 76 -4.41 11.38 -0.59
N ASN A 77 -3.71 12.50 -0.76
CA ASN A 77 -2.40 12.72 -0.12
C ASN A 77 -2.46 12.58 1.40
N SER A 78 -3.58 12.98 2.01
CA SER A 78 -3.80 12.83 3.44
C SER A 78 -3.91 11.38 3.90
N CYS A 79 -4.20 10.45 3.00
CA CYS A 79 -4.33 9.03 3.29
C CYS A 79 -3.02 8.26 3.08
N ILE A 80 -1.99 8.86 2.48
CA ILE A 80 -0.69 8.19 2.31
C ILE A 80 0.03 8.19 3.67
N LEU A 81 0.23 7.00 4.22
CA LEU A 81 0.98 6.81 5.46
C LEU A 81 2.48 6.73 5.18
N TYR A 82 2.86 6.05 4.10
CA TYR A 82 4.23 5.90 3.63
C TYR A 82 4.25 5.51 2.15
N GLU A 83 5.26 5.96 1.43
CA GLU A 83 5.48 5.59 0.03
C GLU A 83 6.99 5.54 -0.25
N ASN A 84 7.45 4.48 -0.92
CA ASN A 84 8.79 4.37 -1.47
C ASN A 84 8.70 4.13 -2.97
N GLU A 85 9.15 5.12 -3.75
CA GLU A 85 9.12 5.07 -5.21
C GLU A 85 10.09 4.04 -5.80
N THR A 86 11.25 3.83 -5.17
CA THR A 86 12.27 2.88 -5.61
C THR A 86 11.79 1.44 -5.48
N LEU A 87 11.12 1.12 -4.38
CA LEU A 87 10.53 -0.20 -4.14
C LEU A 87 9.18 -0.38 -4.87
N GLY A 88 8.58 0.73 -5.32
CA GLY A 88 7.27 0.72 -5.96
C GLY A 88 6.15 0.31 -5.00
N ILE A 89 6.21 0.72 -3.73
CA ILE A 89 5.22 0.36 -2.71
C ILE A 89 4.76 1.57 -1.91
N GLY A 90 3.52 1.52 -1.42
CA GLY A 90 3.01 2.45 -0.43
C GLY A 90 1.93 1.85 0.46
N PHE A 91 1.70 2.52 1.58
CA PHE A 91 0.77 2.13 2.64
C PHE A 91 -0.24 3.24 2.85
N ILE A 92 -1.52 2.87 2.86
CA ILE A 92 -2.61 3.82 3.11
C ILE A 92 -2.97 3.78 4.60
N ALA A 93 -3.07 4.95 5.21
CA ALA A 93 -3.54 5.11 6.58
C ALA A 93 -5.01 4.67 6.67
N PRO A 94 -5.37 3.80 7.63
CA PRO A 94 -6.77 3.54 7.96
C PRO A 94 -7.47 4.84 8.36
N ASP A 95 -8.77 4.98 8.08
CA ASP A 95 -9.55 6.20 8.40
C ASP A 95 -9.44 6.63 9.87
N GLU A 96 -9.29 5.67 10.80
CA GLU A 96 -9.14 5.96 12.23
C GLU A 96 -7.68 6.24 12.67
N CYS A 97 -6.72 6.04 11.77
CA CYS A 97 -5.31 6.31 11.96
C CYS A 97 -4.99 7.71 11.44
N GLN A 98 -4.58 8.60 12.34
CA GLN A 98 -4.00 9.87 11.90
C GLN A 98 -2.53 9.63 11.50
N ASN A 99 -2.04 10.35 10.49
CA ASN A 99 -0.66 10.20 10.00
C ASN A 99 0.42 10.49 11.06
N ASN A 100 0.05 11.05 12.21
CA ASN A 100 0.94 11.35 13.33
C ASN A 100 1.06 10.21 14.37
N TYR A 101 0.38 9.08 14.18
CA TYR A 101 0.45 7.96 15.15
C TYR A 101 1.75 7.16 15.05
N TYR A 102 2.33 7.09 13.84
CA TYR A 102 3.55 6.37 13.60
C TYR A 102 4.69 7.30 13.24
N LYS A 103 5.87 7.01 13.79
CA LYS A 103 7.14 7.37 13.20
C LYS A 103 7.60 6.20 12.36
N ILE A 104 7.95 6.46 11.10
CA ILE A 104 8.33 5.42 10.14
C ILE A 104 9.82 5.55 9.86
N LEU A 105 10.55 4.45 10.00
CA LEU A 105 11.98 4.37 9.72
C LEU A 105 12.24 3.32 8.65
N GLU A 106 12.92 3.72 7.58
CA GLU A 106 13.39 2.81 6.55
C GLU A 106 14.87 2.51 6.75
N ASN A 107 15.23 1.24 6.66
CA ASN A 107 16.61 0.77 6.65
C ASN A 107 16.80 -0.14 5.44
N GLU A 108 17.66 0.29 4.52
CA GLU A 108 18.01 -0.44 3.30
C GLU A 108 19.27 -1.27 3.53
N TYR A 109 19.24 -2.50 3.02
CA TYR A 109 20.35 -3.45 2.99
C TYR A 109 20.46 -4.01 1.57
N ASP A 110 21.58 -4.68 1.27
CA ASP A 110 21.89 -5.13 -0.10
C ASP A 110 20.77 -5.96 -0.76
N ASN A 111 20.11 -6.86 -0.01
CA ASN A 111 19.10 -7.77 -0.54
C ASN A 111 17.69 -7.56 0.05
N TYR A 112 17.51 -6.58 0.93
CA TYR A 112 16.22 -6.32 1.57
C TYR A 112 16.15 -4.93 2.18
N THR A 113 14.92 -4.41 2.28
CA THR A 113 14.62 -3.17 3.00
C THR A 113 13.63 -3.44 4.13
N VAL A 114 13.88 -2.85 5.30
CA VAL A 114 12.99 -2.94 6.47
C VAL A 114 12.37 -1.58 6.75
N ILE A 115 11.04 -1.54 6.75
CA ILE A 115 10.23 -0.35 7.04
C ILE A 115 9.57 -0.57 8.40
N GLN A 116 10.03 0.16 9.40
CA GLN A 116 9.62 0.03 10.79
C GLN A 116 8.54 1.04 11.12
N PHE A 117 7.46 0.58 11.77
CA PHE A 117 6.37 1.40 12.27
C PHE A 117 6.50 1.49 13.78
N LEU A 118 7.01 2.64 14.25
CA LEU A 118 7.20 2.93 15.66
C LEU A 118 6.08 3.84 16.14
N ASP A 119 5.70 3.72 17.40
CA ASP A 119 4.85 4.71 18.04
C ASP A 119 5.55 6.08 18.03
N ALA A 120 4.90 7.09 17.45
CA ALA A 120 5.46 8.43 17.32
C ALA A 120 5.78 9.12 18.66
N GLU A 121 5.12 8.71 19.75
CA GLU A 121 5.32 9.33 21.07
C GLU A 121 6.43 8.65 21.89
N THR A 122 6.60 7.34 21.73
CA THR A 122 7.46 6.53 22.61
C THR A 122 8.64 5.89 21.89
N ASP A 123 8.72 5.99 20.57
CA ASP A 123 9.69 5.29 19.71
C ASP A 123 9.64 3.76 19.88
N MET A 124 8.55 3.21 20.43
CA MET A 124 8.37 1.78 20.57
C MET A 124 8.06 1.14 19.22
N LEU A 125 8.74 0.06 18.86
CA LEU A 125 8.43 -0.70 17.64
C LEU A 125 7.10 -1.43 17.79
N ILE A 126 6.16 -1.19 16.86
CA ILE A 126 4.85 -1.86 16.84
C ILE A 126 4.89 -3.05 15.88
N PHE A 127 5.39 -2.83 14.66
CA PHE A 127 5.58 -3.85 13.64
C PHE A 127 6.54 -3.35 12.56
N SER A 128 6.88 -4.20 11.60
CA SER A 128 7.69 -3.81 10.45
C SER A 128 7.21 -4.50 9.19
N PHE A 129 7.50 -3.89 8.05
CA PHE A 129 7.48 -4.57 6.77
C PHE A 129 8.91 -4.87 6.33
N ALA A 130 9.13 -6.05 5.78
CA ALA A 130 10.38 -6.42 5.13
C ALA A 130 10.10 -6.69 3.66
N TYR A 131 10.69 -5.87 2.80
CA TYR A 131 10.69 -6.04 1.35
C TYR A 131 12.00 -6.74 0.98
N ILE A 132 11.93 -7.97 0.49
CA ILE A 132 13.07 -8.88 0.40
C ILE A 132 13.17 -9.37 -1.04
N ASP A 133 14.39 -9.40 -1.58
CA ASP A 133 14.68 -10.14 -2.80
C ASP A 133 14.31 -11.62 -2.63
N LEU A 134 13.57 -12.17 -3.59
CA LEU A 134 12.99 -13.50 -3.42
C LEU A 134 14.03 -14.62 -3.48
N GLU A 135 15.07 -14.47 -4.29
CA GLU A 135 16.18 -15.44 -4.38
C GLU A 135 16.91 -15.48 -3.04
N TYR A 136 17.26 -14.31 -2.49
CA TYR A 136 17.90 -14.22 -1.17
C TYR A 136 17.01 -14.78 -0.04
N TRP A 137 15.70 -14.53 -0.11
CA TRP A 137 14.77 -15.09 0.87
C TRP A 137 14.82 -16.61 0.88
N ASP A 138 14.63 -17.24 -0.29
CA ASP A 138 14.50 -18.68 -0.39
C ASP A 138 15.86 -19.41 -0.16
N ASP A 139 16.99 -18.79 -0.50
CA ASP A 139 18.33 -19.41 -0.37
C ASP A 139 19.00 -19.22 1.00
N GLU A 140 18.89 -18.03 1.61
CA GLU A 140 19.73 -17.66 2.76
C GLU A 140 18.91 -17.34 4.03
N MET A 141 17.72 -16.75 3.88
CA MET A 141 17.03 -16.13 5.00
C MET A 141 15.93 -17.01 5.61
N LYS A 142 15.11 -17.66 4.77
CA LYS A 142 13.86 -18.32 5.17
C LYS A 142 14.04 -19.40 6.24
N GLU A 143 15.07 -20.25 6.13
CA GLU A 143 15.30 -21.33 7.09
C GLU A 143 15.72 -20.82 8.47
N SER A 144 16.37 -19.66 8.53
CA SER A 144 16.84 -19.05 9.78
C SER A 144 15.88 -17.99 10.34
N PHE A 145 14.85 -17.61 9.57
CA PHE A 145 13.91 -16.56 9.96
C PHE A 145 12.93 -17.05 11.03
N SER A 146 13.19 -16.69 12.29
CA SER A 146 12.44 -17.16 13.46
C SER A 146 11.35 -16.23 13.96
N ILE A 147 11.27 -15.01 13.41
CA ILE A 147 10.31 -14.00 13.85
C ILE A 147 8.95 -14.28 13.19
N PRO A 148 7.82 -14.24 13.92
CA PRO A 148 6.50 -14.44 13.32
C PRO A 148 6.19 -13.39 12.24
N TYR A 149 5.83 -13.85 11.05
CA TYR A 149 5.52 -12.99 9.92
C TYR A 149 4.24 -13.43 9.18
N THR A 150 3.74 -12.54 8.33
CA THR A 150 2.68 -12.81 7.38
C THR A 150 3.14 -12.35 6.01
N GLU A 151 3.05 -13.23 5.01
CA GLU A 151 3.31 -12.86 3.62
C GLU A 151 2.17 -11.96 3.13
N ILE A 152 2.51 -10.74 2.72
CA ILE A 152 1.55 -9.77 2.18
C ILE A 152 1.38 -9.99 0.69
N PHE A 153 2.50 -10.01 -0.03
CA PHE A 153 2.53 -10.40 -1.43
C PHE A 153 3.89 -10.98 -1.79
N LYS A 154 3.89 -11.78 -2.86
CA LYS A 154 5.06 -12.37 -3.49
C LYS A 154 4.88 -12.26 -5.01
N ASN A 155 5.85 -11.70 -5.70
CA ASN A 155 5.92 -11.76 -7.17
C ASN A 155 7.13 -12.61 -7.58
N ASN A 156 7.61 -12.47 -8.83
CA ASN A 156 8.72 -13.28 -9.32
C ASN A 156 10.07 -12.94 -8.69
N ASP A 157 10.25 -11.69 -8.25
CA ASP A 157 11.55 -11.16 -7.85
C ASP A 157 11.58 -10.74 -6.37
N THR A 158 10.41 -10.49 -5.77
CA THR A 158 10.31 -9.82 -4.47
C THR A 158 9.22 -10.42 -3.59
N LEU A 159 9.44 -10.32 -2.29
CA LEU A 159 8.55 -10.76 -1.22
C LEU A 159 8.36 -9.61 -0.23
N LEU A 160 7.11 -9.27 0.07
CA LEU A 160 6.77 -8.35 1.14
C LEU A 160 6.20 -9.12 2.33
N LEU A 161 6.86 -9.02 3.47
CA LEU A 161 6.44 -9.61 4.73
C LEU A 161 5.98 -8.52 5.70
N SER A 162 4.87 -8.77 6.39
CA SER A 162 4.52 -8.08 7.63
C SER A 162 5.12 -8.86 8.80
N VAL A 163 6.14 -8.30 9.44
CA VAL A 163 6.89 -8.90 10.53
C VAL A 163 6.37 -8.38 11.87
N SER A 164 6.13 -9.28 12.81
CA SER A 164 5.74 -8.94 14.17
C SER A 164 6.97 -8.69 15.05
N VAL A 165 6.81 -7.95 16.14
CA VAL A 165 7.89 -7.85 17.13
C VAL A 165 8.02 -9.17 17.90
N SER A 166 9.26 -9.59 18.18
CA SER A 166 9.54 -10.80 18.96
C SER A 166 9.16 -10.64 20.44
N ASP A 167 9.31 -9.43 20.97
CA ASP A 167 9.12 -9.10 22.36
C ASP A 167 8.26 -7.85 22.53
N VAL A 168 7.44 -7.84 23.57
CA VAL A 168 6.59 -6.70 23.92
C VAL A 168 7.49 -5.56 24.45
N GLN A 169 7.41 -4.39 23.82
CA GLN A 169 8.31 -3.26 24.10
C GLN A 169 7.73 -2.17 25.02
N TYR A 170 6.59 -2.42 25.69
CA TYR A 170 6.00 -1.49 26.68
C TYR A 170 6.05 -2.04 28.11
N ASP A 171 5.96 -1.15 29.12
CA ASP A 171 5.83 -1.57 30.51
C ASP A 171 4.47 -2.25 30.74
N THR A 172 4.49 -3.55 31.05
CA THR A 172 3.27 -4.34 31.24
C THR A 172 2.39 -3.90 32.41
N ASN A 173 2.94 -3.09 33.34
CA ASN A 173 2.19 -2.49 34.44
C ASN A 173 1.56 -1.13 34.05
N ASP A 174 2.01 -0.52 32.96
CA ASP A 174 1.43 0.70 32.42
C ASP A 174 0.25 0.35 31.49
N THR A 175 -0.95 0.57 32.01
CA THR A 175 -2.18 0.28 31.29
C THR A 175 -2.40 1.21 30.10
N GLU A 176 -1.90 2.45 30.16
CA GLU A 176 -2.04 3.42 29.09
C GLU A 176 -1.15 3.04 27.90
N GLN A 177 0.13 2.74 28.15
CA GLN A 177 1.05 2.26 27.11
C GLN A 177 0.57 0.96 26.49
N LYS A 178 0.07 0.01 27.30
CA LYS A 178 -0.53 -1.23 26.81
C LYS A 178 -1.71 -0.97 25.86
N ASN A 179 -2.65 -0.12 26.26
CA ASN A 179 -3.83 0.18 25.44
C ASN A 179 -3.44 0.90 24.14
N ARG A 180 -2.45 1.80 24.20
CA ARG A 180 -1.89 2.47 23.04
C ARG A 180 -1.25 1.48 22.07
N TYR A 181 -0.37 0.60 22.57
CA TYR A 181 0.24 -0.46 21.78
C TYR A 181 -0.81 -1.33 21.08
N LEU A 182 -1.82 -1.80 21.80
CA LEU A 182 -2.88 -2.64 21.24
C LEU A 182 -3.72 -1.90 20.18
N LYS A 183 -3.97 -0.60 20.38
CA LYS A 183 -4.66 0.24 19.39
C LYS A 183 -3.83 0.39 18.10
N LEU A 184 -2.54 0.66 18.21
CA LEU A 184 -1.65 0.76 17.05
C LEU A 184 -1.53 -0.61 16.36
N LEU A 185 -1.32 -1.68 17.13
CA LEU A 185 -1.29 -3.04 16.59
C LEU A 185 -2.60 -3.43 15.90
N HIS A 186 -3.76 -2.94 16.35
CA HIS A 186 -5.03 -3.15 15.66
C HIS A 186 -5.05 -2.51 14.26
N PHE A 187 -4.42 -1.35 14.08
CA PHE A 187 -4.30 -0.72 12.77
C PHE A 187 -3.39 -1.48 11.81
N LYS A 188 -2.44 -2.28 12.30
CA LYS A 188 -1.55 -3.11 11.48
C LYS A 188 -2.33 -3.91 10.43
N GLN A 189 -3.40 -4.61 10.82
CA GLN A 189 -4.16 -5.44 9.89
C GLN A 189 -4.78 -4.59 8.78
N LYS A 190 -5.39 -3.45 9.13
CA LYS A 190 -5.95 -2.53 8.15
C LYS A 190 -4.89 -1.95 7.22
N ILE A 191 -3.70 -1.64 7.73
CA ILE A 191 -2.57 -1.19 6.92
C ILE A 191 -2.16 -2.30 5.94
N CYS A 192 -2.02 -3.54 6.40
CA CYS A 192 -1.72 -4.69 5.54
C CYS A 192 -2.75 -4.89 4.42
N ASP A 193 -4.03 -4.66 4.72
CA ASP A 193 -5.11 -4.79 3.75
C ASP A 193 -5.14 -3.63 2.73
N ASN A 194 -4.50 -2.49 3.04
CA ASN A 194 -4.51 -1.27 2.22
C ASN A 194 -3.10 -0.88 1.73
N ILE A 195 -2.38 -1.87 1.21
CA ILE A 195 -1.10 -1.67 0.52
C ILE A 195 -1.36 -1.49 -0.97
N TYR A 196 -0.64 -0.56 -1.59
CA TYR A 196 -0.61 -0.40 -3.03
C TYR A 196 0.81 -0.57 -3.53
N THR A 197 0.92 -1.12 -4.74
CA THR A 197 2.20 -1.34 -5.42
C THR A 197 2.12 -0.77 -6.82
N PHE A 198 3.25 -0.34 -7.36
CA PHE A 198 3.32 0.29 -8.67
C PHE A 198 4.70 0.08 -9.30
N GLN A 199 4.73 0.07 -10.62
CA GLN A 199 5.96 -0.08 -11.39
C GLN A 199 5.85 0.84 -12.60
N TYR A 200 6.88 1.64 -12.82
CA TYR A 200 6.98 2.58 -13.93
C TYR A 200 7.60 1.95 -15.18
#